data_AF-A0A484LE06-F1
#
_entry.id   AF-A0A484LE06-F1
#
_cell.length_a   1.000
_cell.length_b   1.000
_cell.length_c   1.000
_cell.angle_alpha   90.00
_cell.angle_beta   90.00
_cell.angle_gamma   90.00
#
_symmetry.space_group_name_H-M   'P 1'
#
loop_
_entity.id
_entity.type
_entity.pdbx_description
1 polymer ?
#
loop_
_entity_poly.entity_id
_entity_poly.type
_entity_poly.pdbx_seq_one_letter_code
_entity_poly.pdbx_strand_id
1 'polypeptide(L)'
;MQSTMYVEMAPGVTTDELYNHLKRSYENEEFVVLLKDKDVPHTRHVRGSNYCLMNVFPDRISGRAIIISVIDNLVKGASGQALQNLNLMMGIPENTGLHCLPLFP
;
A
#
# COMPACT_ATOMS: atom_id res chain seq x y z
N MET A 1 -3.57 7.34 -7.81
CA MET A 1 -4.91 7.20 -7.19
C MET A 1 -4.77 7.06 -5.68
N GLN A 2 -5.71 7.62 -4.92
CA GLN A 2 -5.81 7.44 -3.46
C GLN A 2 -7.15 6.78 -3.13
N SER A 3 -7.12 5.83 -2.20
CA SER A 3 -8.31 5.28 -1.55
C SER A 3 -8.25 5.60 -0.06
N THR A 4 -9.32 6.22 0.45
CA THR A 4 -9.54 6.43 1.89
C THR A 4 -10.69 5.53 2.33
N MET A 5 -10.38 4.54 3.15
CA MET A 5 -11.33 3.52 3.60
C MET A 5 -11.65 3.74 5.08
N TYR A 6 -12.94 3.91 5.38
CA TYR A 6 -13.44 3.99 6.74
C TYR A 6 -14.00 2.62 7.12
N VAL A 7 -13.44 2.00 8.16
CA VAL A 7 -13.79 0.62 8.55
C VAL A 7 -14.22 0.54 10.00
N GLU A 8 -15.19 -0.32 10.29
CA GLU A 8 -15.52 -0.75 11.65
C GLU A 8 -14.64 -1.93 12.03
N MET A 9 -13.92 -1.80 13.14
CA MET A 9 -13.08 -2.86 13.68
C MET A 9 -13.92 -3.82 14.52
N ALA A 10 -13.50 -5.09 14.57
CA ALA A 10 -14.15 -6.07 15.42
C ALA A 10 -14.06 -5.66 16.91
N PRO A 11 -15.00 -6.12 17.77
CA PRO A 11 -14.98 -5.78 19.19
C PRO A 11 -13.64 -6.12 19.85
N GLY A 12 -13.07 -5.14 20.57
CA GLY A 12 -11.80 -5.28 21.26
C GLY A 12 -10.55 -5.08 20.40
N VAL A 13 -10.68 -4.99 19.07
CA VAL A 13 -9.55 -4.74 18.17
C VAL A 13 -9.17 -3.27 18.19
N THR A 14 -7.87 -3.03 18.28
CA THR A 14 -7.25 -1.70 18.28
C THR A 14 -6.67 -1.35 16.91
N THR A 15 -6.47 -0.06 16.66
CA THR A 15 -5.79 0.42 15.45
C THR A 15 -4.38 -0.15 15.32
N ASP A 16 -3.66 -0.31 16.43
CA ASP A 16 -2.31 -0.89 16.44
C ASP A 16 -2.31 -2.37 16.05
N GLU A 17 -3.32 -3.14 16.46
CA GLU A 17 -3.47 -4.53 16.02
C GLU A 17 -3.78 -4.62 14.52
N LEU A 18 -4.64 -3.74 14.00
CA LEU A 18 -4.90 -3.65 12.55
C LEU A 18 -3.63 -3.27 11.78
N TYR A 19 -2.88 -2.27 12.27
CA TYR A 19 -1.59 -1.88 11.70
C TYR A 19 -0.61 -3.06 11.69
N ASN A 20 -0.45 -3.75 12.83
CA ASN A 20 0.46 -4.88 12.95
C ASN A 20 0.03 -6.08 12.10
N HIS A 21 -1.27 -6.27 11.90
CA HIS A 21 -1.78 -7.28 11.00
C HIS A 21 -1.36 -6.99 9.55
N LEU A 22 -1.62 -5.77 9.04
CA LEU A 22 -1.19 -5.38 7.70
C LEU A 22 0.34 -5.45 7.54
N LYS A 23 1.09 -5.04 8.58
CA LYS A 23 2.55 -5.10 8.59
C LYS A 23 3.06 -6.51 8.37
N ARG A 24 2.49 -7.49 9.08
CA ARG A 24 2.86 -8.91 8.96
C ARG A 24 2.42 -9.48 7.62
N SER A 25 1.21 -9.16 7.16
CA SER A 25 0.68 -9.67 5.89
C SER A 25 1.54 -9.25 4.68
N TYR A 26 2.19 -8.09 4.75
CA TYR A 26 2.99 -7.54 3.66
C TYR A 26 4.49 -7.43 4.00
N GLU A 27 4.98 -8.12 5.04
CA GLU A 27 6.37 -7.94 5.51
C GLU A 27 7.44 -8.35 4.48
N ASN A 28 7.09 -9.28 3.58
CA ASN A 28 7.97 -9.79 2.53
C ASN A 28 7.63 -9.24 1.13
N GLU A 29 6.69 -8.29 1.04
CA GLU A 29 6.28 -7.71 -0.23
C GLU A 29 7.12 -6.48 -0.57
N GLU A 30 7.77 -6.49 -1.74
CA GLU A 30 8.57 -5.34 -2.18
C GLU A 30 7.70 -4.13 -2.49
N PHE A 31 6.57 -4.34 -3.18
CA PHE A 31 5.76 -3.26 -3.74
C PHE A 31 4.69 -2.73 -2.79
N VAL A 32 4.58 -3.26 -1.57
CA VAL A 32 3.61 -2.80 -0.56
C VAL A 32 4.35 -2.28 0.66
N VAL A 33 4.28 -0.97 0.89
CA VAL A 33 4.98 -0.32 1.98
C VAL A 33 3.96 0.23 2.98
N LEU A 34 3.94 -0.35 4.17
CA LEU A 34 3.23 0.21 5.31
C LEU A 34 4.11 1.30 5.95
N LEU A 35 3.65 2.55 5.90
CA LEU A 35 4.36 3.67 6.50
C LEU A 35 4.35 3.58 8.02
N LYS A 36 5.26 4.32 8.68
CA LYS A 36 5.39 4.30 10.14
C LYS A 36 4.65 5.47 10.76
N ASP A 37 4.35 5.35 12.05
CA ASP A 37 3.84 6.42 12.89
C ASP A 37 2.65 7.15 12.26
N LYS A 38 2.75 8.48 12.15
CA LYS A 38 1.70 9.38 11.66
C LYS A 38 1.89 9.77 10.19
N ASP A 39 2.78 9.10 9.46
CA ASP A 39 3.05 9.44 8.07
C ASP A 39 1.81 9.17 7.20
N VAL A 40 1.39 10.19 6.46
CA VAL A 40 0.23 10.12 5.58
C VAL A 40 0.68 9.73 4.16
N PRO A 41 0.14 8.66 3.56
CA PRO A 41 0.45 8.31 2.19
C PRO A 41 0.01 9.41 1.21
N HIS A 42 0.88 9.76 0.26
CA HIS A 42 0.59 10.76 -0.77
C HIS A 42 0.86 10.21 -2.18
N THR A 43 -0.06 10.43 -3.11
CA THR A 43 0.03 9.94 -4.50
C THR A 43 1.30 10.41 -5.23
N ARG A 44 1.80 11.60 -4.90
CA ARG A 44 3.04 12.13 -5.49
C ARG A 44 4.28 11.31 -5.12
N HIS A 45 4.27 10.58 -4.00
CA HIS A 45 5.39 9.74 -3.56
C HIS A 45 5.40 8.37 -4.26
N VAL A 46 4.44 8.07 -5.12
CA VAL A 46 4.38 6.81 -5.89
C VAL A 46 4.33 7.02 -7.40
N ARG A 47 4.27 8.27 -7.86
CA ARG A 47 4.14 8.63 -9.28
C ARG A 47 5.26 7.99 -10.12
N GLY A 48 4.89 7.24 -11.15
CA GLY A 48 5.81 6.52 -12.04
C GLY A 48 6.41 5.24 -11.45
N SER A 49 5.99 4.81 -10.27
CA SER A 49 6.53 3.62 -9.59
C SER A 49 5.48 2.53 -9.42
N ASN A 50 5.95 1.29 -9.19
CA ASN A 50 5.08 0.15 -8.90
C ASN A 50 4.71 0.03 -7.41
N TYR A 51 5.03 1.02 -6.58
CA TYR A 51 4.77 0.98 -5.15
C TYR A 51 3.32 1.34 -4.79
N CYS A 52 2.84 0.66 -3.76
CA CYS A 52 1.66 1.01 -2.98
C CYS A 52 2.13 1.46 -1.59
N LEU A 53 1.82 2.70 -1.21
CA LEU A 53 2.05 3.17 0.16
C LEU A 53 0.71 3.15 0.90
N MET A 54 0.71 2.64 2.13
CA MET A 54 -0.49 2.65 2.97
C MET A 54 -0.17 2.94 4.44
N ASN A 55 -1.17 3.40 5.18
CA ASN A 55 -1.11 3.51 6.64
C ASN A 55 -2.52 3.42 7.25
N VAL A 56 -2.56 3.17 8.56
CA VAL A 56 -3.78 3.03 9.36
C VAL A 56 -3.80 4.13 10.42
N PHE A 57 -4.96 4.75 10.61
CA PHE A 57 -5.18 5.82 11.58
C PHE A 57 -6.42 5.51 12.42
N PRO A 58 -6.45 5.94 13.70
CA PRO A 58 -7.67 5.88 14.48
C PRO A 58 -8.71 6.86 13.92
N ASP A 59 -9.98 6.45 13.89
CA ASP A 59 -11.09 7.36 13.62
C ASP A 59 -11.49 8.09 14.92
N ARG A 60 -12.12 9.27 14.80
CA ARG A 60 -12.80 9.95 15.91
C ARG A 60 -13.90 9.08 16.51
N ILE A 61 -14.56 8.27 15.68
CA ILE A 61 -15.61 7.35 16.13
C ILE A 61 -14.95 6.12 16.76
N SER A 62 -15.26 5.87 18.04
CA SER A 62 -14.74 4.70 18.75
C SER A 62 -15.10 3.40 18.03
N GLY A 63 -14.13 2.48 17.94
CA GLY A 63 -14.29 1.22 17.20
C GLY A 63 -14.09 1.33 15.69
N ARG A 64 -13.76 2.51 15.15
CA ARG A 64 -13.44 2.69 13.73
C ARG A 64 -11.97 3.03 13.48
N ALA A 65 -11.51 2.71 12.28
CA ALA A 65 -10.21 3.09 11.77
C ALA A 65 -10.32 3.64 10.34
N ILE A 66 -9.32 4.42 9.95
CA ILE A 66 -9.16 4.97 8.60
C ILE A 66 -7.92 4.34 8.01
N ILE A 67 -8.06 3.69 6.85
CA ILE A 67 -6.94 3.17 6.07
C ILE A 67 -6.79 4.04 4.84
N ILE A 68 -5.59 4.57 4.63
CA ILE A 68 -5.26 5.32 3.41
C ILE A 68 -4.29 4.47 2.60
N SER A 69 -4.55 4.31 1.31
CA SER A 69 -3.66 3.67 0.34
C SER A 69 -3.50 4.55 -0.90
N VAL A 70 -2.27 4.62 -1.43
CA VAL A 70 -1.94 5.36 -2.64
C VAL A 70 -1.10 4.51 -3.58
N ILE A 71 -1.40 4.62 -4.86
CA ILE A 71 -0.68 4.00 -5.97
C ILE A 71 -0.54 4.99 -7.13
N ASP A 72 0.39 4.75 -8.05
CA ASP A 72 0.25 5.25 -9.42
C ASP A 72 -0.80 4.41 -10.16
N ASN A 73 -1.83 5.05 -10.72
CA ASN A 73 -2.94 4.34 -11.36
C ASN A 73 -2.59 3.75 -12.74
N LEU A 74 -1.55 4.23 -13.40
CA LEU A 74 -1.09 3.70 -14.69
C LEU A 74 -0.02 2.62 -14.48
N VAL A 75 0.78 2.72 -13.42
CA VAL A 75 1.80 1.71 -13.09
C VAL A 75 1.20 0.61 -12.20
N LYS A 76 1.23 0.74 -10.87
CA LYS A 76 0.71 -0.30 -9.97
C LYS A 76 -0.79 -0.55 -10.15
N GLY A 77 -1.55 0.46 -10.58
CA GLY A 77 -2.98 0.31 -10.87
C GLY A 77 -3.30 -0.38 -12.20
N ALA A 78 -2.32 -0.56 -13.09
CA ALA A 78 -2.53 -1.16 -14.41
C ALA A 78 -1.27 -1.88 -14.93
N SER A 79 -0.46 -1.22 -15.77
CA SER A 79 0.59 -1.86 -16.56
C SER A 79 1.73 -2.45 -15.73
N GLY A 80 2.10 -1.79 -14.63
CA GLY A 80 3.14 -2.28 -13.71
C GLY A 80 2.71 -3.57 -13.02
N GLN A 81 1.46 -3.65 -12.56
CA GLN A 81 0.92 -4.89 -11.98
C GLN A 81 0.72 -5.99 -13.02
N ALA A 82 0.37 -5.64 -14.26
CA ALA A 82 0.31 -6.60 -15.36
C ALA A 82 1.70 -7.22 -15.65
N LEU A 83 2.76 -6.40 -15.66
CA LEU A 83 4.14 -6.87 -15.83
C LEU A 83 4.59 -7.70 -14.62
N GLN A 84 4.22 -7.31 -13.40
CA GLN A 84 4.48 -8.07 -12.17
C GLN A 84 3.91 -9.49 -12.26
N ASN A 85 2.65 -9.62 -12.71
CA ASN A 85 2.02 -10.91 -12.95
C ASN A 85 2.72 -11.70 -14.06
N LEU A 86 3.07 -11.04 -15.17
CA LEU A 86 3.79 -11.67 -16.28
C LEU A 86 5.15 -12.22 -15.82
N ASN A 87 5.87 -11.49 -14.97
CA ASN A 87 7.14 -11.94 -14.42
C ASN A 87 6.99 -13.29 -13.70
N LEU A 88 5.99 -13.39 -12.82
CA LEU A 88 5.67 -14.63 -12.13
C LEU A 88 5.26 -15.75 -13.10
N MET A 89 4.42 -15.46 -14.09
CA MET A 89 3.99 -16.43 -15.10
C MET A 89 5.15 -16.99 -15.94
N MET A 90 6.17 -16.16 -16.17
CA MET A 90 7.37 -16.53 -16.93
C MET A 90 8.47 -17.13 -16.05
N GLY A 91 8.25 -17.26 -14.73
CA GLY A 91 9.23 -17.79 -13.78
C GLY A 91 10.46 -16.89 -13.57
N ILE A 92 10.34 -15.59 -13.86
CA ILE A 92 11.39 -14.60 -13.62
C ILE A 92 11.10 -13.81 -12.32
N PRO A 93 12.10 -13.12 -11.73
CA PRO A 93 11.88 -12.35 -10.52
C PRO A 93 10.73 -11.35 -10.68
N GLU A 94 9.82 -11.33 -9.72
CA GLU A 94 8.58 -10.53 -9.76
C GLU A 94 8.83 -9.04 -10.04
N ASN A 95 9.95 -8.52 -9.54
CA ASN A 95 10.35 -7.11 -9.63
C ASN A 95 11.09 -6.75 -10.94
N THR A 96 11.30 -7.71 -11.85
CA THR A 96 12.00 -7.47 -13.11
C THR A 96 11.34 -6.34 -13.90
N GLY A 97 12.09 -5.27 -14.16
CA GLY A 97 11.59 -4.10 -14.89
C GLY A 97 10.68 -3.15 -14.09
N LEU A 98 10.56 -3.32 -12.77
CA LEU A 98 9.63 -2.56 -11.91
C LEU A 98 10.31 -1.72 -10.82
N HIS A 99 11.64 -1.62 -10.82
CA HIS A 99 12.42 -0.85 -9.84
C HIS A 99 12.48 0.67 -10.09
N CYS A 100 11.61 1.20 -10.95
CA CYS A 100 11.54 2.65 -11.17
C CYS A 100 11.18 3.36 -9.87
N LEU A 101 12.11 4.17 -9.37
CA LEU A 101 11.85 5.02 -8.21
C LEU A 101 10.83 6.11 -8.57
N PRO A 102 10.00 6.56 -7.60
CA PRO A 102 9.02 7.60 -7.84
C PRO A 102 9.66 8.87 -8.42
N LEU A 103 9.05 9.42 -9.46
CA LEU A 103 9.46 10.69 -10.03
C LEU A 103 8.85 11.83 -9.21
N PHE A 104 9.67 12.53 -8.43
CA PHE A 104 9.28 13.66 -7.60
C PHE A 104 10.40 14.72 -7.59
N PRO A 105 10.08 16.03 -7.54
CA PRO A 105 8.75 16.67 -7.62
C PRO A 105 8.04 16.50 -8.98
#